data_AF-A0A6I9Z132-F1
#
_entry.id   AF-A0A6I9Z132-F1
#
_cell.length_a   1.000
_cell.length_b   1.000
_cell.length_c   1.000
_cell.angle_alpha   90.00
_cell.angle_beta   90.00
_cell.angle_gamma   90.00
#
_symmetry.space_group_name_H-M   'P 1'
#
loop_
_entity.id
_entity.type
_entity.pdbx_description
1 polymer ?
#
loop_
_entity_poly.entity_id
_entity_poly.type
_entity_poly.pdbx_seq_one_letter_code
_entity_poly.pdbx_strand_id
1 'polypeptide(L)'
;MQSPLIFRLAVSRENAQNQLFLQMNNFKIDDSATYYCASYSNYAFDAWGQGTSVTVSNGASSAPVVFPLSPSDDQNEGDGQRLTDSNVSIGCLVKGYFPEPATVQWNSGAITSGIHNFPPVHSSGHYTHASLLTIPITQWESESFHCNVEHAATHTTISKKIERCESHEPVAPAVHLLHSPCSPKGKDGTIALVCFIENFYPKEIEVEWLVGSHSGLLTSYTEPPKRDAKKYTYSTHSFVNVTEGDWLEGNTYYCQVTHAASQTRTKSRARKCEGNHLYI
;
A
#
# COMPACT_ATOMS: atom_id res chain seq x y z
N MET A 1 38.71 23.22 29.84
CA MET A 1 38.55 22.08 28.91
C MET A 1 38.54 22.66 27.50
N GLN A 2 39.61 22.48 26.73
CA GLN A 2 39.67 22.91 25.33
C GLN A 2 38.83 21.95 24.48
N SER A 3 37.92 22.50 23.67
CA SER A 3 37.17 21.75 22.66
C SER A 3 38.15 21.07 21.68
N PRO A 4 38.04 19.74 21.46
CA PRO A 4 38.93 18.99 20.57
C PRO A 4 38.81 19.36 19.07
N LEU A 5 37.92 20.28 18.70
CA LEU A 5 37.69 20.75 17.33
C LEU A 5 38.79 21.70 16.81
N ILE A 6 39.48 22.45 17.68
CA ILE A 6 40.36 23.57 17.25
C ILE A 6 41.58 23.10 16.43
N PHE A 7 42.05 21.87 16.61
CA PHE A 7 43.23 21.36 15.88
C PHE A 7 42.93 20.71 14.52
N ARG A 8 41.66 20.69 14.09
CA ARG A 8 41.21 19.93 12.91
C ARG A 8 40.55 20.77 11.81
N LEU A 9 40.35 22.06 12.07
CA LEU A 9 39.65 22.99 11.22
C LEU A 9 40.62 24.04 10.70
N ALA A 10 40.63 24.28 9.39
CA ALA A 10 41.34 25.37 8.75
C ALA A 10 40.36 26.19 7.91
N VAL A 11 40.23 27.47 8.23
CA VAL A 11 39.41 28.41 7.47
C VAL A 11 40.32 29.24 6.59
N SER A 12 40.02 29.31 5.30
CA SER A 12 40.74 30.14 4.33
C SER A 12 39.78 30.97 3.50
N ARG A 13 40.27 32.08 2.93
CA ARG A 13 39.47 33.02 2.12
C ARG A 13 40.19 33.32 0.82
N GLU A 14 39.47 33.30 -0.29
CA GLU A 14 39.93 33.74 -1.59
C GLU A 14 39.17 34.99 -2.05
N ASN A 15 39.79 36.16 -1.87
CA ASN A 15 39.16 37.46 -2.13
C ASN A 15 38.88 37.70 -3.62
N ALA A 16 39.72 37.18 -4.53
CA ALA A 16 39.53 37.37 -5.96
C ALA A 16 38.25 36.71 -6.48
N GLN A 17 37.80 35.64 -5.82
CA GLN A 17 36.62 34.85 -6.19
C GLN A 17 35.44 35.07 -5.23
N ASN A 18 35.62 35.90 -4.18
CA ASN A 18 34.66 36.08 -3.09
C ASN A 18 34.23 34.76 -2.43
N GLN A 19 35.17 33.84 -2.22
CA GLN A 19 34.92 32.53 -1.64
C GLN A 19 35.58 32.36 -0.26
N LEU A 20 34.89 31.63 0.63
CA LEU A 20 35.38 31.21 1.93
C LEU A 20 35.37 29.69 1.97
N PHE A 21 36.46 29.09 2.43
CA PHE A 21 36.61 27.65 2.53
C PHE A 21 36.79 27.22 3.97
N LEU A 22 36.14 26.13 4.33
CA LEU A 22 36.36 25.41 5.58
C LEU A 22 36.92 24.04 5.23
N GLN A 23 38.22 23.84 5.48
CA GLN A 23 38.86 22.54 5.39
C GLN A 23 38.82 21.87 6.75
N MET A 24 38.33 20.64 6.78
CA MET A 24 38.17 19.85 7.99
C MET A 24 38.86 18.51 7.79
N ASN A 25 39.74 18.12 8.72
CA ASN A 25 40.51 16.88 8.63
C ASN A 25 40.19 15.94 9.79
N ASN A 26 40.22 14.63 9.54
CA ASN A 26 40.00 13.58 10.55
C ASN A 26 38.65 13.71 11.29
N PHE A 27 37.57 13.90 10.53
CA PHE A 27 36.21 13.98 11.05
C PHE A 27 35.87 12.82 12.01
N LYS A 28 35.14 13.16 13.06
CA LYS A 28 34.49 12.23 13.98
C LYS A 28 32.98 12.28 13.77
N ILE A 29 32.29 11.25 14.23
CA ILE A 29 30.83 11.19 14.21
C ILE A 29 30.22 12.43 14.90
N ASP A 30 30.82 12.88 16.00
CA ASP A 30 30.40 14.08 16.75
C ASP A 30 30.54 15.40 15.97
N ASP A 31 31.28 15.40 14.86
CA ASP A 31 31.44 16.56 13.98
C ASP A 31 30.29 16.64 12.93
N SER A 32 29.32 15.71 12.96
CA SER A 32 28.16 15.75 12.08
C SER A 32 27.23 16.90 12.47
N ALA A 33 27.06 17.86 11.57
CA ALA A 33 26.26 19.06 11.80
C ALA A 33 25.93 19.77 10.48
N THR A 34 25.03 20.74 10.54
CA THR A 34 24.87 21.72 9.46
C THR A 34 25.87 22.86 9.67
N TYR A 35 26.80 23.03 8.72
CA TYR A 35 27.82 24.07 8.74
C TYR A 35 27.34 25.29 7.96
N TYR A 36 27.40 26.46 8.58
CA TYR A 36 26.97 27.71 7.97
C TYR A 36 28.17 28.64 7.76
N CYS A 37 28.17 29.33 6.61
CA CYS A 37 29.00 30.52 6.42
C CYS A 37 28.24 31.72 6.97
N ALA A 38 28.89 32.54 7.78
CA ALA A 38 28.30 33.75 8.35
C ALA A 38 29.21 34.96 8.14
N SER A 39 28.60 36.12 7.92
CA SER A 39 29.28 37.41 7.91
C SER A 39 29.28 37.99 9.33
N TYR A 40 30.40 38.62 9.71
CA TYR A 40 30.53 39.33 10.97
C TYR A 40 30.62 40.83 10.71
N SER A 41 29.68 41.57 11.29
CA SER A 41 29.56 43.03 11.17
C SER A 41 28.98 43.59 12.46
N ASN A 42 29.46 44.75 12.92
CA ASN A 42 28.94 45.45 14.11
C ASN A 42 28.77 44.58 15.38
N TYR A 43 29.75 43.71 15.67
CA TYR A 43 29.72 42.80 16.83
C TYR A 43 28.65 41.70 16.80
N ALA A 44 28.03 41.46 15.64
CA ALA A 44 27.04 40.40 15.45
C ALA A 44 27.30 39.60 14.16
N PHE A 45 26.72 38.39 14.11
CA PHE A 45 26.62 37.61 12.88
C PHE A 45 25.30 37.92 12.19
N ASP A 46 25.32 38.90 11.28
CA ASP A 46 24.14 39.52 10.70
C ASP A 46 23.62 38.84 9.43
N ALA A 47 24.50 38.17 8.67
CA ALA A 47 24.13 37.44 7.46
C ALA A 47 24.63 35.99 7.50
N TRP A 48 23.76 35.05 7.10
CA TRP A 48 24.02 33.60 7.10
C TRP A 48 23.75 33.01 5.72
N GLY A 49 24.57 32.04 5.30
CA GLY A 49 24.35 31.25 4.09
C GLY A 49 23.29 30.16 4.29
N GLN A 50 22.98 29.41 3.23
CA GLN A 50 21.98 28.32 3.25
C GLN A 50 22.35 27.14 4.17
N GLY A 51 23.63 27.02 4.51
CA GLY A 51 24.16 25.91 5.29
C GLY A 51 24.45 24.67 4.44
N THR A 52 25.30 23.79 4.95
CA THR A 52 25.63 22.51 4.32
C THR A 52 25.59 21.43 5.38
N SER A 53 24.72 20.43 5.21
CA SER A 53 24.66 19.27 6.10
C SER A 53 25.85 18.37 5.83
N VAL A 54 26.67 18.13 6.85
CA VAL A 54 27.78 17.19 6.81
C VAL A 54 27.46 16.05 7.78
N THR A 55 27.33 14.84 7.25
CA THR A 55 27.12 13.64 8.05
C THR A 55 28.38 12.77 8.01
N VAL A 56 28.96 12.52 9.18
CA VAL A 56 30.11 11.63 9.36
C VAL A 56 29.60 10.34 9.96
N SER A 57 29.78 9.23 9.24
CA SER A 57 29.34 7.93 9.74
C SER A 57 30.30 6.83 9.35
N ASN A 58 30.25 5.73 10.09
CA ASN A 58 30.89 4.47 9.71
C ASN A 58 30.00 3.61 8.78
N GLY A 59 28.77 4.07 8.52
CA GLY A 59 27.81 3.36 7.67
C GLY A 59 28.08 3.65 6.20
N ALA A 60 27.90 2.63 5.34
CA ALA A 60 27.90 2.84 3.90
C ALA A 60 26.65 3.63 3.49
N SER A 61 26.79 4.45 2.44
CA SER A 61 25.64 5.09 1.81
C SER A 61 24.66 4.04 1.28
N SER A 62 23.37 4.20 1.56
CA SER A 62 22.31 3.29 1.11
C SER A 62 21.33 4.03 0.20
N ALA A 63 20.96 3.39 -0.90
CA ALA A 63 20.01 3.97 -1.86
C ALA A 63 18.57 3.83 -1.34
N PRO A 64 17.69 4.79 -1.63
CA PRO A 64 16.28 4.70 -1.26
C PRO A 64 15.56 3.56 -2.00
N VAL A 65 14.55 3.00 -1.35
CA VAL A 65 13.46 2.27 -1.99
C VAL A 65 12.24 3.17 -2.04
N VAL A 66 11.61 3.26 -3.21
CA VAL A 66 10.46 4.14 -3.45
C VAL A 66 9.20 3.31 -3.66
N PHE A 67 8.18 3.57 -2.84
CA PHE A 67 6.87 2.95 -2.93
C PHE A 67 5.84 3.98 -3.42
N PRO A 68 5.15 3.73 -4.55
CA PRO A 68 4.04 4.58 -4.98
C PRO A 68 2.85 4.41 -4.02
N LEU A 69 2.19 5.53 -3.70
CA LEU A 69 1.00 5.57 -2.87
C LEU A 69 -0.17 6.00 -3.76
N SER A 70 -0.97 5.03 -4.18
CA SER A 70 -2.20 5.27 -4.93
C SER A 70 -3.34 5.62 -3.97
N PRO A 71 -4.35 6.39 -4.43
CA PRO A 71 -5.55 6.67 -3.64
C PRO A 71 -6.27 5.36 -3.29
N SER A 72 -6.86 5.29 -2.09
CA SER A 72 -7.66 4.15 -1.68
C SER A 72 -8.99 4.09 -2.46
N ASP A 73 -9.41 2.90 -2.90
CA ASP A 73 -10.71 2.64 -3.52
C ASP A 73 -11.80 2.31 -2.49
N ASP A 74 -11.79 2.92 -1.31
CA ASP A 74 -12.81 2.63 -0.30
C ASP A 74 -14.14 3.29 -0.72
N GLN A 75 -14.88 2.59 -1.57
CA GLN A 75 -16.29 2.87 -1.91
C GLN A 75 -17.26 2.52 -0.77
N ASN A 76 -16.77 2.16 0.42
CA ASN A 76 -17.57 1.64 1.52
C ASN A 76 -17.18 2.23 2.88
N GLU A 77 -17.27 3.55 3.04
CA GLU A 77 -17.84 4.10 4.27
C GLU A 77 -19.27 4.52 3.96
N GLY A 78 -20.23 4.11 4.79
CA GLY A 78 -21.67 4.34 4.63
C GLY A 78 -22.11 5.80 4.80
N ASP A 79 -21.27 6.75 4.39
CA ASP A 79 -21.68 8.10 4.05
C ASP A 79 -21.64 8.20 2.53
N GLY A 80 -22.66 8.79 1.90
CA GLY A 80 -22.77 8.92 0.44
C GLY A 80 -21.75 9.89 -0.16
N GLN A 81 -20.57 10.00 0.43
CA GLN A 81 -19.47 10.75 -0.08
C GLN A 81 -18.83 9.90 -1.19
N ARG A 82 -19.38 10.06 -2.39
CA ARG A 82 -18.60 10.18 -3.63
C ARG A 82 -17.25 10.82 -3.27
N LEU A 83 -16.18 10.58 -4.03
CA LEU A 83 -15.05 11.52 -4.06
C LEU A 83 -15.62 12.92 -4.41
N THR A 84 -16.08 13.67 -3.40
CA THR A 84 -16.69 15.00 -3.48
C THR A 84 -15.63 16.06 -3.38
N ASP A 85 -14.42 15.66 -2.99
CA ASP A 85 -13.26 16.48 -3.19
C ASP A 85 -13.01 16.47 -4.70
N SER A 86 -13.11 17.63 -5.32
CA SER A 86 -12.70 17.84 -6.72
C SER A 86 -11.26 17.39 -7.00
N ASN A 87 -10.52 17.04 -5.94
CA ASN A 87 -9.12 16.72 -5.92
C ASN A 87 -8.89 15.36 -5.28
N VAL A 88 -7.80 14.71 -5.69
CA VAL A 88 -7.30 13.46 -5.15
C VAL A 88 -5.86 13.68 -4.69
N SER A 89 -5.46 12.94 -3.64
CA SER A 89 -4.08 12.96 -3.17
C SER A 89 -3.38 11.65 -3.52
N ILE A 90 -2.26 11.75 -4.22
CA ILE A 90 -1.37 10.66 -4.56
C ILE A 90 -0.02 10.87 -3.87
N GLY A 91 0.83 9.84 -3.78
CA GLY A 91 2.07 9.99 -3.05
C GLY A 91 3.19 9.03 -3.37
N CYS A 92 4.29 9.24 -2.67
CA CYS A 92 5.46 8.37 -2.66
C CYS A 92 6.02 8.26 -1.26
N LEU A 93 6.32 7.04 -0.82
CA LEU A 93 7.13 6.78 0.36
C LEU A 93 8.57 6.45 -0.06
N VAL A 94 9.52 7.23 0.45
CA VAL A 94 10.95 7.07 0.22
C VAL A 94 11.58 6.50 1.49
N LYS A 95 12.08 5.27 1.43
CA LYS A 95 12.48 4.51 2.62
C LYS A 95 13.88 3.93 2.49
N GLY A 96 14.62 3.92 3.60
CA GLY A 96 15.84 3.12 3.74
C GLY A 96 17.09 3.76 3.11
N TYR A 97 17.10 5.08 2.91
CA TYR A 97 18.27 5.77 2.38
C TYR A 97 19.14 6.36 3.47
N PHE A 98 20.41 6.56 3.15
CA PHE A 98 21.37 7.22 4.02
C PHE A 98 22.56 7.72 3.17
N PRO A 99 23.10 8.92 3.42
CA PRO A 99 22.64 9.98 4.34
C PRO A 99 21.52 10.86 3.76
N GLU A 100 21.18 11.98 4.40
CA GLU A 100 20.36 13.02 3.77
C GLU A 100 21.20 13.88 2.79
N PRO A 101 20.58 14.51 1.77
CA PRO A 101 19.16 14.45 1.43
C PRO A 101 18.85 13.45 0.30
N ALA A 102 17.64 12.91 0.30
CA ALA A 102 16.99 12.38 -0.88
C ALA A 102 15.87 13.36 -1.29
N THR A 103 15.85 13.78 -2.55
CA THR A 103 14.93 14.80 -3.07
C THR A 103 13.84 14.15 -3.92
N VAL A 104 12.60 14.61 -3.78
CA VAL A 104 11.46 14.14 -4.58
C VAL A 104 10.98 15.26 -5.51
N GLN A 105 10.82 14.92 -6.79
CA GLN A 105 10.20 15.76 -7.80
C GLN A 105 9.04 15.03 -8.47
N TRP A 106 7.99 15.76 -8.82
CA TRP A 106 6.84 15.19 -9.54
C TRP A 106 6.94 15.49 -11.03
N ASN A 107 6.76 14.46 -11.87
CA ASN A 107 6.90 14.50 -13.33
C ASN A 107 8.19 15.19 -13.78
N SER A 108 9.33 14.77 -13.19
CA SER A 108 10.65 15.35 -13.48
C SER A 108 10.73 16.88 -13.27
N GLY A 109 9.98 17.40 -12.29
CA GLY A 109 9.97 18.82 -11.94
C GLY A 109 8.96 19.65 -12.73
N ALA A 110 8.17 19.05 -13.63
CA ALA A 110 7.11 19.75 -14.35
C ALA A 110 5.97 20.19 -13.42
N ILE A 111 5.72 19.42 -12.36
CA ILE A 111 4.70 19.74 -11.35
C ILE A 111 5.40 20.37 -10.14
N THR A 112 4.93 21.55 -9.74
CA THR A 112 5.51 22.34 -8.64
C THR A 112 4.47 22.83 -7.62
N SER A 113 3.17 22.71 -7.92
CA SER A 113 2.06 23.07 -7.03
C SER A 113 1.36 21.84 -6.48
N GLY A 114 0.70 21.98 -5.32
CA GLY A 114 -0.03 20.89 -4.67
C GLY A 114 0.86 19.82 -4.03
N ILE A 115 2.18 20.03 -3.97
CA ILE A 115 3.14 19.10 -3.39
C ILE A 115 3.32 19.39 -1.90
N HIS A 116 3.21 18.34 -1.08
CA HIS A 116 3.48 18.38 0.34
C HIS A 116 4.56 17.35 0.69
N ASN A 117 5.77 17.83 1.01
CA ASN A 117 6.89 16.98 1.43
C ASN A 117 6.94 16.89 2.95
N PHE A 118 6.90 15.67 3.49
CA PHE A 118 7.04 15.43 4.91
C PHE A 118 8.53 15.34 5.29
N PRO A 119 8.90 15.84 6.49
CA PRO A 119 10.29 15.80 6.94
C PRO A 119 10.78 14.35 7.11
N PRO A 120 12.06 14.07 6.80
CA PRO A 120 12.64 12.77 7.06
C PRO A 120 12.70 12.39 8.52
N VAL A 121 12.34 11.13 8.79
CA VAL A 121 12.49 10.50 10.10
C VAL A 121 13.65 9.51 10.02
N HIS A 122 14.57 9.62 10.96
CA HIS A 122 15.70 8.70 11.09
C HIS A 122 15.35 7.57 12.05
N SER A 123 15.49 6.32 11.60
CA SER A 123 15.26 5.13 12.40
C SER A 123 16.23 4.02 11.99
N SER A 124 16.88 3.38 12.97
CA SER A 124 17.82 2.27 12.74
C SER A 124 18.91 2.58 11.70
N GLY A 125 19.47 3.78 11.73
CA GLY A 125 20.57 4.20 10.84
C GLY A 125 20.13 4.62 9.43
N HIS A 126 18.83 4.67 9.15
CA HIS A 126 18.31 5.00 7.83
C HIS A 126 17.20 6.04 7.92
N TYR A 127 17.04 6.81 6.85
CA TYR A 127 16.02 7.82 6.72
C TYR A 127 14.81 7.31 5.94
N THR A 128 13.65 7.83 6.30
CA THR A 128 12.39 7.62 5.61
C THR A 128 11.60 8.90 5.58
N HIS A 129 11.02 9.26 4.44
CA HIS A 129 10.12 10.39 4.30
C HIS A 129 9.07 10.12 3.22
N ALA A 130 8.08 11.00 3.10
CA ALA A 130 7.03 10.90 2.09
C ALA A 130 6.80 12.22 1.38
N SER A 131 6.29 12.14 0.16
CA SER A 131 5.80 13.29 -0.62
C SER A 131 4.39 12.98 -1.08
N LEU A 132 3.46 13.90 -0.86
CA LEU A 132 2.10 13.85 -1.39
C LEU A 132 1.93 14.92 -2.48
N LEU A 133 1.09 14.62 -3.45
CA LEU A 133 0.65 15.53 -4.51
C LEU A 133 -0.88 15.52 -4.55
N THR A 134 -1.49 16.68 -4.35
CA THR A 134 -2.94 16.89 -4.45
C THR A 134 -3.27 17.55 -5.79
N ILE A 135 -4.09 16.90 -6.60
CA ILE A 135 -4.43 17.30 -7.98
C ILE A 135 -5.92 17.14 -8.25
N PRO A 136 -6.51 17.89 -9.20
CA PRO A 136 -7.90 17.68 -9.62
C PRO A 136 -8.14 16.26 -10.15
N ILE A 137 -9.32 15.69 -9.86
CA ILE A 137 -9.67 14.33 -10.29
C ILE A 137 -9.66 14.17 -11.81
N THR A 138 -10.09 15.20 -12.56
CA THR A 138 -10.06 15.21 -14.03
C THR A 138 -8.64 15.11 -14.59
N GLN A 139 -7.67 15.72 -13.91
CA GLN A 139 -6.26 15.60 -14.24
C GLN A 139 -5.72 14.23 -13.85
N TRP A 140 -6.11 13.75 -12.66
CA TRP A 140 -5.80 12.39 -12.21
C TRP A 140 -6.37 11.32 -13.11
N GLU A 141 -7.45 11.52 -13.87
CA GLU A 141 -7.99 10.52 -14.79
C GLU A 141 -7.32 10.54 -16.17
N SER A 142 -6.85 11.70 -16.61
CA SER A 142 -6.36 11.91 -17.99
C SER A 142 -4.84 11.81 -18.16
N GLU A 143 -4.06 12.15 -17.13
CA GLU A 143 -2.60 12.31 -17.28
C GLU A 143 -1.79 11.09 -16.80
N SER A 144 -0.51 11.23 -16.51
CA SER A 144 0.29 10.19 -15.86
C SER A 144 1.25 10.84 -14.87
N PHE A 145 1.27 10.31 -13.65
CA PHE A 145 2.01 10.90 -12.56
C PHE A 145 3.18 10.01 -12.18
N HIS A 146 4.36 10.62 -12.13
CA HIS A 146 5.60 9.97 -11.75
C HIS A 146 6.23 10.73 -10.61
N CYS A 147 6.68 10.00 -9.62
CA CYS A 147 7.48 10.53 -8.53
C CYS A 147 8.92 10.12 -8.79
N ASN A 148 9.78 11.13 -8.88
CA ASN A 148 11.18 11.01 -9.25
C ASN A 148 12.01 11.33 -8.03
N VAL A 149 12.73 10.34 -7.53
CA VAL A 149 13.56 10.44 -6.34
C VAL A 149 15.02 10.43 -6.73
N GLU A 150 15.76 11.44 -6.31
CA GLU A 150 17.20 11.54 -6.48
C GLU A 150 17.90 11.46 -5.13
N HIS A 151 18.92 10.63 -5.04
CA HIS A 151 19.77 10.53 -3.87
C HIS A 151 21.22 10.63 -4.30
N ALA A 152 21.79 11.82 -4.11
CA ALA A 152 23.10 12.21 -4.63
C ALA A 152 24.23 11.33 -4.07
N ALA A 153 24.15 10.96 -2.78
CA ALA A 153 25.20 10.20 -2.11
C ALA A 153 25.40 8.78 -2.69
N THR A 154 24.36 8.19 -3.29
CA THR A 154 24.47 6.90 -4.00
C THR A 154 24.37 7.03 -5.51
N HIS A 155 24.33 8.25 -6.06
CA HIS A 155 24.10 8.51 -7.48
C HIS A 155 22.87 7.77 -8.05
N THR A 156 21.81 7.66 -7.25
CA THR A 156 20.60 6.93 -7.66
C THR A 156 19.48 7.87 -8.01
N THR A 157 18.85 7.62 -9.15
CA THR A 157 17.62 8.26 -9.59
C THR A 157 16.56 7.18 -9.84
N ILE A 158 15.43 7.29 -9.15
CA ILE A 158 14.34 6.30 -9.22
C ILE A 158 13.07 7.04 -9.64
N SER A 159 12.46 6.64 -10.76
CA SER A 159 11.14 7.12 -11.16
C SER A 159 10.10 6.02 -10.94
N LYS A 160 9.06 6.33 -10.18
CA LYS A 160 7.91 5.45 -9.95
C LYS A 160 6.65 6.11 -10.47
N LYS A 161 5.95 5.41 -11.37
CA LYS A 161 4.62 5.77 -11.81
C LYS A 161 3.62 5.47 -10.69
N ILE A 162 2.71 6.39 -10.42
CA ILE A 162 1.57 6.13 -9.55
C ILE A 162 0.50 5.45 -10.41
N GLU A 163 0.21 4.19 -10.10
CA GLU A 163 -0.79 3.42 -10.82
C GLU A 163 -2.18 3.80 -10.34
N ARG A 164 -3.10 4.02 -11.28
CA ARG A 164 -4.52 4.06 -10.97
C ARG A 164 -4.95 2.67 -10.60
N CYS A 165 -5.79 2.55 -9.59
CA CYS A 165 -6.49 1.29 -9.36
C CYS A 165 -7.31 1.00 -10.61
N GLU A 166 -7.05 -0.14 -11.26
CA GLU A 166 -7.71 -0.49 -12.50
C GLU A 166 -9.20 -0.72 -12.22
N SER A 167 -10.06 0.23 -12.61
CA SER A 167 -11.50 0.05 -12.59
C SER A 167 -11.90 -0.90 -13.73
N HIS A 168 -11.85 -2.20 -13.47
CA HIS A 168 -12.45 -3.19 -14.37
C HIS A 168 -13.98 -3.15 -14.25
N GLU A 169 -14.68 -3.52 -15.32
CA GLU A 169 -16.13 -3.64 -15.27
C GLU A 169 -16.53 -4.71 -14.23
N PRO A 170 -17.56 -4.49 -13.40
CA PRO A 170 -17.98 -5.48 -12.41
C PRO A 170 -18.37 -6.81 -13.06
N VAL A 171 -17.80 -7.91 -12.56
CA VAL A 171 -18.09 -9.28 -13.04
C VAL A 171 -18.83 -10.03 -11.96
N ALA A 172 -20.00 -10.57 -12.31
CA ALA A 172 -20.82 -11.35 -11.39
C ALA A 172 -20.19 -12.72 -11.05
N PRO A 173 -20.32 -13.21 -9.80
CA PRO A 173 -19.78 -14.50 -9.41
C PRO A 173 -20.53 -15.69 -10.03
N ALA A 174 -19.77 -16.67 -10.49
CA ALA A 174 -20.27 -18.02 -10.72
C ALA A 174 -20.29 -18.78 -9.39
N VAL A 175 -21.44 -19.39 -9.04
CA VAL A 175 -21.63 -20.04 -7.75
C VAL A 175 -21.96 -21.52 -7.92
N HIS A 176 -21.11 -22.39 -7.37
CA HIS A 176 -21.25 -23.83 -7.45
C HIS A 176 -21.23 -24.43 -6.04
N LEU A 177 -22.30 -25.13 -5.67
CA LEU A 177 -22.39 -25.79 -4.36
C LEU A 177 -22.16 -27.29 -4.53
N LEU A 178 -21.09 -27.79 -3.88
CA LEU A 178 -20.72 -29.20 -3.83
C LEU A 178 -20.87 -29.73 -2.40
N HIS A 179 -20.98 -31.04 -2.27
CA HIS A 179 -21.03 -31.72 -0.99
C HIS A 179 -20.01 -32.85 -0.93
N SER A 180 -19.56 -33.21 0.27
CA SER A 180 -18.75 -34.42 0.51
C SER A 180 -19.54 -35.69 0.15
N PRO A 181 -18.88 -36.85 0.00
CA PRO A 181 -19.58 -38.11 -0.24
C PRO A 181 -20.69 -38.37 0.80
N CYS A 182 -21.84 -38.89 0.33
CA CYS A 182 -23.03 -39.12 1.17
C CYS A 182 -22.89 -40.26 2.20
N SER A 183 -21.75 -40.96 2.22
CA SER A 183 -21.39 -41.90 3.26
C SER A 183 -20.12 -41.37 3.94
N PRO A 184 -20.24 -40.56 5.00
CA PRO A 184 -19.09 -39.96 5.66
C PRO A 184 -18.24 -41.06 6.30
N LYS A 185 -17.08 -41.36 5.71
CA LYS A 185 -16.09 -42.27 6.31
C LYS A 185 -15.25 -41.50 7.33
N GLY A 186 -15.85 -41.14 8.47
CA GLY A 186 -15.21 -40.35 9.52
C GLY A 186 -15.93 -40.48 10.86
N LYS A 187 -15.23 -40.16 11.97
CA LYS A 187 -15.78 -40.30 13.33
C LYS A 187 -16.86 -39.27 13.70
N ASP A 188 -17.02 -38.21 12.89
CA ASP A 188 -17.84 -37.05 13.24
C ASP A 188 -19.25 -37.05 12.60
N GLY A 189 -19.52 -37.92 11.61
CA GLY A 189 -20.87 -38.11 11.05
C GLY A 189 -21.48 -36.88 10.36
N THR A 190 -20.65 -35.96 9.83
CA THR A 190 -21.11 -34.73 9.17
C THR A 190 -20.91 -34.77 7.65
N ILE A 191 -21.82 -34.14 6.91
CA ILE A 191 -21.68 -33.83 5.49
C ILE A 191 -21.11 -32.43 5.35
N ALA A 192 -19.99 -32.29 4.65
CA ALA A 192 -19.39 -30.98 4.36
C ALA A 192 -19.99 -30.41 3.08
N LEU A 193 -20.49 -29.18 3.14
CA LEU A 193 -20.97 -28.43 1.97
C LEU A 193 -19.96 -27.32 1.65
N VAL A 194 -19.54 -27.24 0.39
CA VAL A 194 -18.55 -26.28 -0.09
C VAL A 194 -19.15 -25.48 -1.25
N CYS A 195 -19.29 -24.19 -1.05
CA CYS A 195 -19.73 -23.23 -2.04
C CYS A 195 -18.54 -22.56 -2.71
N PHE A 196 -18.24 -22.95 -3.94
CA PHE A 196 -17.24 -22.30 -4.79
C PHE A 196 -17.84 -21.06 -5.42
N ILE A 197 -17.13 -19.94 -5.29
CA ILE A 197 -17.54 -18.61 -5.77
C ILE A 197 -16.41 -18.10 -6.65
N GLU A 198 -16.64 -18.07 -7.95
CA GLU A 198 -15.56 -17.94 -8.93
C GLU A 198 -15.73 -16.76 -9.86
N ASN A 199 -14.58 -16.21 -10.30
CA ASN A 199 -14.46 -15.23 -11.37
C ASN A 199 -15.29 -13.95 -11.18
N PHE A 200 -15.29 -13.37 -9.98
CA PHE A 200 -16.01 -12.11 -9.69
C PHE A 200 -15.06 -10.92 -9.51
N TYR A 201 -15.57 -9.72 -9.75
CA TYR A 201 -14.82 -8.48 -9.52
C TYR A 201 -15.80 -7.34 -9.23
N PRO A 202 -15.55 -6.46 -8.24
CA PRO A 202 -14.45 -6.44 -7.26
C PRO A 202 -14.56 -7.55 -6.20
N LYS A 203 -13.70 -7.54 -5.18
CA LYS A 203 -13.55 -8.67 -4.23
C LYS A 203 -14.66 -8.73 -3.16
N GLU A 204 -15.45 -7.69 -3.00
CA GLU A 204 -16.46 -7.54 -1.95
C GLU A 204 -17.74 -8.32 -2.29
N ILE A 205 -17.98 -9.40 -1.54
CA ILE A 205 -19.19 -10.22 -1.64
C ILE A 205 -19.80 -10.48 -0.26
N GLU A 206 -21.10 -10.73 -0.23
CA GLU A 206 -21.81 -11.23 0.94
C GLU A 206 -22.28 -12.66 0.67
N VAL A 207 -21.97 -13.59 1.58
CA VAL A 207 -22.35 -15.00 1.46
C VAL A 207 -23.32 -15.37 2.57
N GLU A 208 -24.50 -15.85 2.19
CA GLU A 208 -25.56 -16.28 3.09
C GLU A 208 -25.90 -17.75 2.83
N TRP A 209 -25.87 -18.57 3.90
CA TRP A 209 -26.29 -19.96 3.86
C TRP A 209 -27.73 -20.11 4.35
N LEU A 210 -28.54 -20.88 3.61
CA LEU A 210 -29.95 -21.11 3.89
C LEU A 210 -30.27 -22.60 3.98
N VAL A 211 -31.14 -22.96 4.94
CA VAL A 211 -31.79 -24.28 5.00
C VAL A 211 -33.25 -24.09 4.59
N GLY A 212 -33.60 -24.54 3.38
CA GLY A 212 -34.86 -24.17 2.74
C GLY A 212 -34.93 -22.66 2.51
N SER A 213 -35.78 -21.97 3.28
CA SER A 213 -35.96 -20.51 3.26
C SER A 213 -35.39 -19.78 4.48
N HIS A 214 -34.82 -20.50 5.45
CA HIS A 214 -34.39 -19.92 6.72
C HIS A 214 -32.87 -19.65 6.72
N SER A 215 -32.49 -18.45 7.17
CA SER A 215 -31.10 -18.04 7.36
C SER A 215 -30.67 -18.15 8.82
N GLY A 216 -29.36 -18.09 9.09
CA GLY A 216 -28.82 -18.06 10.46
C GLY A 216 -28.83 -19.39 11.22
N LEU A 217 -29.22 -20.49 10.56
CA LEU A 217 -29.25 -21.84 11.16
C LEU A 217 -27.91 -22.58 11.09
N LEU A 218 -26.94 -22.02 10.37
CA LEU A 218 -25.69 -22.69 10.00
C LEU A 218 -24.48 -21.84 10.39
N THR A 219 -23.49 -22.46 11.02
CA THR A 219 -22.19 -21.83 11.27
C THR A 219 -21.30 -22.05 10.05
N SER A 220 -21.16 -21.00 9.25
CA SER A 220 -20.35 -21.03 8.02
C SER A 220 -19.05 -20.26 8.20
N TYR A 221 -18.07 -20.59 7.36
CA TYR A 221 -16.84 -19.84 7.23
C TYR A 221 -16.54 -19.59 5.76
N THR A 222 -16.12 -18.38 5.42
CA THR A 222 -15.76 -17.98 4.07
C THR A 222 -14.30 -17.56 4.05
N GLU A 223 -13.50 -18.18 3.19
CA GLU A 223 -12.10 -17.75 3.02
C GLU A 223 -12.02 -16.34 2.42
N PRO A 224 -10.97 -15.56 2.73
CA PRO A 224 -10.71 -14.31 2.03
C PRO A 224 -10.55 -14.54 0.51
N PRO A 225 -11.20 -13.73 -0.36
CA PRO A 225 -11.05 -13.85 -1.80
C PRO A 225 -9.61 -13.72 -2.27
N LYS A 226 -9.20 -14.67 -3.11
CA LYS A 226 -7.86 -14.71 -3.72
C LYS A 226 -7.98 -14.27 -5.17
N ARG A 227 -7.11 -13.34 -5.59
CA ARG A 227 -7.04 -12.90 -6.99
C ARG A 227 -6.42 -14.01 -7.84
N ASP A 228 -6.99 -14.27 -9.01
CA ASP A 228 -6.39 -15.15 -10.00
C ASP A 228 -5.06 -14.54 -10.49
N ALA A 229 -4.02 -15.36 -10.64
CA ALA A 229 -2.70 -14.88 -11.08
C ALA A 229 -2.71 -14.33 -12.52
N LYS A 230 -3.64 -14.81 -13.36
CA LYS A 230 -3.76 -14.49 -14.78
C LYS A 230 -4.95 -13.59 -15.12
N LYS A 231 -5.88 -13.38 -14.18
CA LYS A 231 -7.08 -12.54 -14.37
C LYS A 231 -7.19 -11.48 -13.30
N TYR A 232 -7.95 -10.41 -13.56
CA TYR A 232 -8.25 -9.38 -12.55
C TYR A 232 -9.33 -9.82 -11.56
N THR A 233 -10.02 -10.92 -11.84
CA THR A 233 -11.10 -11.48 -11.02
C THR A 233 -10.59 -12.22 -9.79
N TYR A 234 -11.43 -12.27 -8.77
CA TYR A 234 -11.25 -13.00 -7.52
C TYR A 234 -12.07 -14.28 -7.52
N SER A 235 -11.62 -15.23 -6.72
CA SER A 235 -12.36 -16.45 -6.38
C SER A 235 -12.21 -16.75 -4.89
N THR A 236 -13.24 -17.35 -4.30
CA THR A 236 -13.20 -17.85 -2.92
C THR A 236 -14.09 -19.08 -2.77
N HIS A 237 -14.09 -19.67 -1.59
CA HIS A 237 -15.09 -20.65 -1.21
C HIS A 237 -15.58 -20.40 0.22
N SER A 238 -16.84 -20.76 0.44
CA SER A 238 -17.46 -20.81 1.76
C SER A 238 -17.79 -22.26 2.08
N PHE A 239 -17.67 -22.67 3.34
CA PHE A 239 -18.02 -24.02 3.75
C PHE A 239 -18.84 -24.04 5.03
N VAL A 240 -19.64 -25.09 5.16
CA VAL A 240 -20.45 -25.41 6.34
C VAL A 240 -20.51 -26.92 6.52
N ASN A 241 -20.52 -27.38 7.77
CA ASN A 241 -20.77 -28.77 8.10
C ASN A 241 -22.23 -28.94 8.55
N VAL A 242 -22.91 -29.94 8.02
CA VAL A 242 -24.29 -30.31 8.41
C VAL A 242 -24.32 -31.74 8.93
N THR A 243 -25.26 -32.07 9.81
CA THR A 243 -25.36 -33.43 10.35
C THR A 243 -25.90 -34.39 9.28
N GLU A 244 -25.50 -35.66 9.34
CA GLU A 244 -26.06 -36.69 8.46
C GLU A 244 -27.58 -36.83 8.63
N GLY A 245 -28.10 -36.64 9.85
CA GLY A 245 -29.54 -36.64 10.14
C GLY A 245 -30.29 -35.58 9.34
N ASP A 246 -29.90 -34.30 9.51
CA ASP A 246 -30.55 -33.17 8.83
C ASP A 246 -30.45 -33.28 7.29
N TRP A 247 -29.35 -33.86 6.80
CA TRP A 247 -29.14 -34.12 5.39
C TRP A 247 -30.13 -35.17 4.86
N LEU A 248 -30.29 -36.29 5.58
CA LEU A 248 -31.17 -37.40 5.19
C LEU A 248 -32.66 -37.05 5.29
N GLU A 249 -33.05 -36.11 6.16
CA GLU A 249 -34.40 -35.54 6.24
C GLU A 249 -34.89 -34.95 4.90
N GLY A 250 -33.96 -34.62 3.99
CA GLY A 250 -34.29 -34.10 2.66
C GLY A 250 -34.36 -32.58 2.60
N ASN A 251 -33.74 -31.90 3.57
CA ASN A 251 -33.53 -30.46 3.54
C ASN A 251 -32.76 -30.07 2.27
N THR A 252 -33.11 -28.92 1.68
CA THR A 252 -32.33 -28.32 0.59
C THR A 252 -31.49 -27.20 1.16
N TYR A 253 -30.17 -27.27 0.92
CA TYR A 253 -29.22 -26.28 1.38
C TYR A 253 -28.88 -25.35 0.23
N TYR A 254 -28.83 -24.05 0.51
CA TYR A 254 -28.48 -23.03 -0.48
C TYR A 254 -27.29 -22.23 -0.02
N CYS A 255 -26.36 -21.98 -0.94
CA CYS A 255 -25.39 -20.91 -0.82
C CYS A 255 -25.85 -19.77 -1.71
N GLN A 256 -26.13 -18.63 -1.11
CA GLN A 256 -26.54 -17.41 -1.78
C GLN A 256 -25.42 -16.39 -1.69
N VAL A 257 -25.00 -15.87 -2.83
CA VAL A 257 -23.95 -14.85 -2.92
C VAL A 257 -24.56 -13.58 -3.48
N THR A 258 -24.45 -12.50 -2.72
CA THR A 258 -24.78 -11.14 -3.16
C THR A 258 -23.48 -10.43 -3.53
N HIS A 259 -23.43 -9.91 -4.76
CA HIS A 259 -22.31 -9.11 -5.24
C HIS A 259 -22.87 -7.74 -5.67
N ALA A 260 -22.70 -6.76 -4.78
CA ALA A 260 -23.34 -5.45 -4.89
C ALA A 260 -22.90 -4.68 -6.15
N ALA A 261 -21.61 -4.74 -6.47
CA ALA A 261 -21.02 -4.02 -7.60
C ALA A 261 -21.57 -4.45 -8.96
N SER A 262 -21.81 -5.75 -9.18
CA SER A 262 -22.49 -6.24 -10.40
C SER A 262 -24.01 -6.33 -10.24
N GLN A 263 -24.55 -5.90 -9.08
CA GLN A 263 -25.98 -5.96 -8.75
C GLN A 263 -26.60 -7.37 -8.90
N THR A 264 -25.81 -8.41 -8.64
CA THR A 264 -26.27 -9.81 -8.79
C THR A 264 -26.45 -10.50 -7.46
N ARG A 265 -27.46 -11.36 -7.39
CA ARG A 265 -27.71 -12.28 -6.27
C ARG A 265 -27.88 -13.68 -6.82
N THR A 266 -26.85 -14.51 -6.68
CA THR A 266 -26.78 -15.85 -7.27
C THR A 266 -26.98 -16.91 -6.19
N LYS A 267 -27.78 -17.94 -6.45
CA LYS A 267 -27.97 -19.09 -5.54
C LYS A 267 -27.53 -20.38 -6.20
N SER A 268 -26.83 -21.21 -5.46
CA SER A 268 -26.58 -22.61 -5.79
C SER A 268 -27.14 -23.51 -4.70
N ARG A 269 -27.55 -24.73 -5.05
CA ARG A 269 -28.27 -25.64 -4.13
C ARG A 269 -27.62 -27.02 -4.08
N ALA A 270 -27.70 -27.64 -2.91
CA ALA A 270 -27.36 -29.04 -2.70
C ALA A 270 -28.49 -29.75 -1.94
N ARG A 271 -28.65 -31.04 -2.24
CA ARG A 271 -29.67 -31.92 -1.67
C ARG A 271 -29.05 -33.28 -1.43
N LYS A 272 -29.70 -34.08 -0.57
CA LYS A 272 -29.31 -35.47 -0.35
C LYS A 272 -29.12 -36.24 -1.63
N CYS A 273 -28.15 -37.16 -1.62
CA CYS A 273 -27.96 -38.09 -2.71
C CYS A 273 -29.23 -38.91 -2.92
N GLU A 274 -29.83 -38.77 -4.10
CA GLU A 274 -30.80 -39.74 -4.61
C GLU A 274 -29.99 -40.83 -5.34
N GLY A 275 -30.34 -42.10 -5.13
CA GLY A 275 -29.53 -43.23 -5.57
C GLY A 275 -29.05 -43.12 -7.03
N ASN A 276 -27.75 -43.36 -7.23
CA ASN A 276 -27.01 -43.38 -8.51
C ASN A 276 -26.87 -42.06 -9.28
N HIS A 277 -26.12 -41.08 -8.75
CA HIS A 277 -25.43 -40.10 -9.60
C HIS A 277 -23.98 -39.84 -9.17
N LEU A 278 -23.15 -39.57 -10.18
CA LEU A 278 -21.69 -39.68 -10.23
C LEU A 278 -20.94 -38.92 -9.12
N TYR A 279 -20.01 -39.64 -8.50
CA TYR A 279 -18.95 -39.13 -7.64
C TYR A 279 -17.86 -38.47 -8.51
N ILE A 280 -17.23 -37.41 -8.00
CA ILE A 280 -15.91 -36.94 -8.47
C ILE A 280 -14.85 -37.56 -7.57
#